data_AF-A0A973TY77-F1
#
_entry.id   AF-A0A973TY77-F1
#
_cell.length_a   1.000
_cell.length_b   1.000
_cell.length_c   1.000
_cell.angle_alpha   90.00
_cell.angle_beta   90.00
_cell.angle_gamma   90.00
#
_symmetry.space_group_name_H-M   'P 1'
#
loop_
_entity.id
_entity.type
_entity.pdbx_description
1 polymer ?
#
loop_
_entity_poly.entity_id
_entity_poly.type
_entity_poly.pdbx_seq_one_letter_code
_entity_poly.pdbx_strand_id
1 'polypeptide(L)'
;MVVGGTQATKGEFPWMVRLSMGCGGAMLTDQLVLTAAHCVSRTGNNTSITATYGVVDLQDTSRITRTSTYVHRSPTYDTATGGDWAIIKLGSPITGAALLPIATTSAYNTGVFTVAGWGATREGGSQSRYLLKANVDYIDDTTCKNSDPYYADLIPAAELCAGKLAGGVDTCQGDSGGPMFRRDNNGAWVQVGIVSHGNGCARPDNPGVYTEVSTFAAAINQAAADLGGTQPPGKVFENLDNVTIPDAGAAVYSNVTVSGVTGNAPSTLKVGVDIKHTYSGDLVIDLVAPDGSTYRVKNSSNSSTPNVVTTYTVNASSEVANGTWRLKVQDVYSQDTGYIDAWRLTF
;
A
#
# COMPACT_ATOMS: atom_id res chain seq x y z
N MET A 1 -11.35 19.70 -5.04
CA MET A 1 -12.25 19.02 -5.99
C MET A 1 -11.55 18.89 -7.31
N VAL A 2 -11.96 17.93 -8.13
CA VAL A 2 -11.76 18.05 -9.57
C VAL A 2 -12.87 18.85 -10.25
N VAL A 3 -12.60 20.10 -10.69
CA VAL A 3 -13.55 20.90 -11.50
C VAL A 3 -13.91 20.10 -12.75
N GLY A 4 -15.19 20.08 -13.15
CA GLY A 4 -15.65 19.20 -14.23
C GLY A 4 -15.59 17.69 -13.93
N GLY A 5 -15.37 17.30 -12.67
CA GLY A 5 -15.39 15.92 -12.22
C GLY A 5 -16.77 15.32 -12.08
N THR A 6 -16.81 13.99 -11.95
CA THR A 6 -18.04 13.21 -11.74
C THR A 6 -17.99 12.50 -10.40
N GLN A 7 -19.15 12.17 -9.84
CA GLN A 7 -19.21 11.40 -8.60
C GLN A 7 -18.65 9.99 -8.82
N ALA A 8 -17.79 9.54 -7.91
CA ALA A 8 -17.30 8.17 -7.91
C ALA A 8 -18.40 7.20 -7.44
N THR A 9 -18.42 6.01 -8.02
CA THR A 9 -19.32 4.94 -7.55
C THR A 9 -18.77 4.27 -6.30
N LYS A 10 -19.65 3.67 -5.49
CA LYS A 10 -19.24 2.94 -4.28
C LYS A 10 -18.27 1.81 -4.65
N GLY A 11 -17.10 1.79 -4.00
CA GLY A 11 -16.06 0.80 -4.24
C GLY A 11 -15.17 1.05 -5.44
N GLU A 12 -15.33 2.17 -6.16
CA GLU A 12 -14.50 2.48 -7.33
C GLU A 12 -13.04 2.78 -6.98
N PHE A 13 -12.84 3.57 -5.91
CA PHE A 13 -11.52 3.91 -5.36
C PHE A 13 -11.49 3.60 -3.87
N PRO A 14 -11.44 2.31 -3.49
CA PRO A 14 -11.66 1.87 -2.12
C PRO A 14 -10.50 2.20 -1.18
N TRP A 15 -9.35 2.67 -1.65
CA TRP A 15 -8.20 3.11 -0.85
C TRP A 15 -8.29 4.57 -0.36
N MET A 16 -9.30 5.33 -0.81
CA MET A 16 -9.41 6.75 -0.51
C MET A 16 -9.67 7.02 0.97
N VAL A 17 -8.96 8.01 1.51
CA VAL A 17 -9.08 8.47 2.90
C VAL A 17 -9.38 9.96 2.93
N ARG A 18 -10.37 10.35 3.74
CA ARG A 18 -10.60 11.75 4.11
C ARG A 18 -10.00 12.02 5.48
N LEU A 19 -9.22 13.09 5.61
CA LEU A 19 -8.58 13.50 6.86
C LEU A 19 -9.32 14.71 7.49
N SER A 20 -9.35 14.78 8.83
CA SER A 20 -10.16 15.74 9.57
C SER A 20 -9.79 17.21 9.37
N MET A 21 -8.55 17.52 8.98
CA MET A 21 -8.09 18.88 8.66
C MET A 21 -8.51 19.36 7.27
N GLY A 22 -9.27 18.56 6.52
CA GLY A 22 -9.72 18.90 5.18
C GLY A 22 -8.78 18.42 4.08
N CYS A 23 -7.79 17.58 4.38
CA CYS A 23 -6.95 16.91 3.37
C CYS A 23 -7.49 15.53 2.97
N GLY A 24 -6.97 15.01 1.87
CA GLY A 24 -7.11 13.64 1.42
C GLY A 24 -5.88 12.79 1.70
N GLY A 25 -5.98 11.51 1.37
CA GLY A 25 -4.87 10.56 1.37
C GLY A 25 -5.30 9.22 0.80
N ALA A 26 -4.37 8.27 0.74
CA ALA A 26 -4.64 6.89 0.35
C ALA A 26 -4.08 5.92 1.38
N MET A 27 -4.77 4.80 1.60
CA MET A 27 -4.23 3.71 2.40
C MET A 27 -3.01 3.11 1.70
N LEU A 28 -1.83 3.28 2.31
CA LEU A 28 -0.57 2.69 1.87
C LEU A 28 -0.40 1.28 2.44
N THR A 29 -0.84 1.09 3.68
CA THR A 29 -0.90 -0.18 4.41
C THR A 29 -2.25 -0.28 5.12
N ASP A 30 -2.53 -1.36 5.82
CA ASP A 30 -3.76 -1.47 6.64
C ASP A 30 -3.84 -0.43 7.79
N GLN A 31 -2.72 0.22 8.13
CA GLN A 31 -2.61 1.15 9.25
C GLN A 31 -1.92 2.48 8.89
N LEU A 32 -1.38 2.61 7.68
CA LEU A 32 -0.67 3.80 7.23
C LEU A 32 -1.40 4.49 6.08
N VAL A 33 -1.57 5.80 6.20
CA VAL A 33 -2.14 6.67 5.17
C VAL A 33 -1.04 7.53 4.58
N LEU A 34 -0.85 7.49 3.26
CA LEU A 34 0.03 8.41 2.54
C LEU A 34 -0.74 9.69 2.20
N THR A 35 -0.14 10.84 2.49
CA THR A 35 -0.70 12.17 2.26
C THR A 35 0.42 13.19 2.01
N ALA A 36 0.09 14.48 1.92
CA ALA A 36 1.06 15.57 1.77
C ALA A 36 1.65 15.99 3.12
N ALA A 37 2.89 16.49 3.10
CA ALA A 37 3.55 17.03 4.29
C ALA A 37 2.91 18.33 4.79
N HIS A 38 2.40 19.17 3.89
CA HIS A 38 1.73 20.42 4.26
C HIS A 38 0.40 20.18 5.01
N CYS A 39 -0.19 18.97 4.89
CA CYS A 39 -1.42 18.59 5.58
C CYS A 39 -1.21 18.26 7.07
N VAL A 40 0.03 18.05 7.50
CA VAL A 40 0.32 17.48 8.83
C VAL A 40 1.33 18.30 9.62
N SER A 41 1.32 18.08 10.94
CA SER A 41 2.33 18.63 11.84
C SER A 41 3.73 18.05 11.57
N ARG A 42 4.74 18.55 12.28
CA ARG A 42 6.07 17.94 12.29
C ARG A 42 6.02 16.47 12.72
N THR A 43 7.04 15.71 12.33
CA THR A 43 7.23 14.30 12.70
C THR A 43 7.14 14.11 14.21
N GLY A 44 6.35 13.12 14.65
CA GLY A 44 6.16 12.80 16.06
C GLY A 44 4.78 12.24 16.38
N ASN A 45 4.53 12.07 17.68
CA ASN A 45 3.24 11.62 18.19
C ASN A 45 2.15 12.64 17.84
N ASN A 46 1.05 12.14 17.27
CA ASN A 46 -0.09 12.96 16.92
C ASN A 46 -1.37 12.12 17.01
N THR A 47 -2.32 12.55 17.82
CA THR A 47 -3.62 11.89 18.03
C THR A 47 -4.82 12.74 17.59
N SER A 48 -4.59 13.89 16.96
CA SER A 48 -5.64 14.85 16.62
C SER A 48 -6.22 14.64 15.21
N ILE A 49 -5.61 13.79 14.39
CA ILE A 49 -6.07 13.53 13.03
C ILE A 49 -7.06 12.36 13.05
N THR A 50 -8.26 12.58 12.50
CA THR A 50 -9.22 11.50 12.25
C THR A 50 -9.23 11.17 10.75
N ALA A 51 -8.88 9.94 10.41
CA ALA A 51 -9.04 9.35 9.09
C ALA A 51 -10.44 8.75 8.95
N THR A 52 -11.11 9.04 7.83
CA THR A 52 -12.40 8.47 7.43
C THR A 52 -12.21 7.66 6.16
N TYR A 53 -12.65 6.40 6.17
CA TYR A 53 -12.38 5.40 5.14
C TYR A 53 -13.64 4.60 4.77
N GLY A 54 -13.65 4.02 3.57
CA GLY A 54 -14.62 2.99 3.16
C GLY A 54 -15.97 3.51 2.66
N VAL A 55 -16.09 4.81 2.40
CA VAL A 55 -17.34 5.47 1.97
C VAL A 55 -17.11 6.39 0.79
N VAL A 56 -18.16 6.64 0.01
CA VAL A 56 -18.21 7.71 -1.00
C VAL A 56 -18.92 8.93 -0.42
N ASP A 57 -19.98 8.72 0.35
CA ASP A 57 -20.73 9.74 1.07
C ASP A 57 -20.20 9.88 2.51
N LEU A 58 -19.68 11.05 2.87
CA LEU A 58 -19.14 11.30 4.22
C LEU A 58 -20.19 11.22 5.34
N GLN A 59 -21.49 11.26 5.02
CA GLN A 59 -22.57 11.05 5.98
C GLN A 59 -23.00 9.59 6.11
N ASP A 60 -22.49 8.67 5.28
CA ASP A 60 -22.78 7.24 5.41
C ASP A 60 -22.35 6.75 6.80
N THR A 61 -23.25 6.04 7.46
CA THR A 61 -23.04 5.47 8.80
C THR A 61 -22.09 4.28 8.77
N SER A 62 -21.86 3.65 7.61
CA SER A 62 -20.88 2.57 7.45
C SER A 62 -19.44 3.06 7.37
N ARG A 63 -19.18 4.37 7.53
CA ARG A 63 -17.82 4.91 7.51
C ARG A 63 -16.95 4.30 8.62
N ILE A 64 -15.73 3.96 8.25
CA ILE A 64 -14.72 3.53 9.22
C ILE A 64 -13.92 4.76 9.61
N THR A 65 -13.80 5.03 10.91
CA THR A 65 -12.95 6.09 11.42
C THR A 65 -11.81 5.53 12.28
N ARG A 66 -10.63 6.13 12.13
CA ARG A 66 -9.45 5.86 12.98
C ARG A 66 -8.78 7.17 13.33
N THR A 67 -8.41 7.34 14.60
CA THR A 67 -7.53 8.45 15.02
C THR A 67 -6.08 8.10 14.73
N SER A 68 -5.24 9.09 14.45
CA SER A 68 -3.80 8.88 14.32
C SER A 68 -3.17 8.55 15.69
N THR A 69 -1.96 8.00 15.66
CA THR A 69 -1.04 7.94 16.81
C THR A 69 0.29 8.61 16.53
N TYR A 70 0.69 8.65 15.26
CA TYR A 70 1.97 9.19 14.84
C TYR A 70 1.87 9.80 13.44
N VAL A 71 2.68 10.81 13.18
CA VAL A 71 2.92 11.39 11.85
C VAL A 71 4.41 11.32 11.55
N HIS A 72 4.76 10.82 10.37
CA HIS A 72 6.08 10.97 9.79
C HIS A 72 5.97 11.92 8.60
N ARG A 73 6.54 13.11 8.75
CA ARG A 73 6.61 14.10 7.69
C ARG A 73 7.96 14.00 6.99
N SER A 74 7.98 14.09 5.67
CA SER A 74 9.20 14.07 4.87
C SER A 74 10.29 14.99 5.47
N PRO A 75 11.52 14.49 5.66
CA PRO A 75 12.65 15.31 6.10
C PRO A 75 13.04 16.40 5.10
N THR A 76 12.67 16.25 3.82
CA THR A 76 13.00 17.20 2.76
C THR A 76 11.90 18.22 2.50
N TYR A 77 10.74 18.10 3.14
CA TYR A 77 9.65 19.07 2.96
C TYR A 77 10.12 20.50 3.24
N ASP A 78 9.76 21.43 2.34
CA ASP A 78 10.17 22.86 2.37
C ASP A 78 11.68 23.08 2.18
N THR A 79 12.36 22.13 1.53
CA THR A 79 13.74 22.28 1.06
C THR A 79 13.80 22.36 -0.46
N ALA A 80 14.95 22.75 -1.01
CA ALA A 80 15.15 22.85 -2.46
C ALA A 80 15.03 21.51 -3.22
N THR A 81 14.93 20.38 -2.51
CA THR A 81 14.69 19.05 -3.12
C THR A 81 13.23 18.62 -3.09
N GLY A 82 12.32 19.47 -2.59
CA GLY A 82 10.89 19.20 -2.53
C GLY A 82 10.54 18.08 -1.54
N GLY A 83 9.54 17.26 -1.88
CA GLY A 83 9.12 16.13 -1.05
C GLY A 83 7.98 16.48 -0.10
N ASP A 84 6.90 17.02 -0.66
CA ASP A 84 5.64 17.24 0.04
C ASP A 84 4.86 15.92 0.21
N TRP A 85 5.42 15.02 1.02
CA TRP A 85 4.81 13.75 1.40
C TRP A 85 4.91 13.49 2.90
N ALA A 86 3.92 12.79 3.44
CA ALA A 86 3.89 12.35 4.83
C ALA A 86 3.10 11.05 4.98
N ILE A 87 3.40 10.32 6.05
CA ILE A 87 2.69 9.12 6.45
C ILE A 87 2.01 9.37 7.80
N ILE A 88 0.72 9.08 7.87
CA ILE A 88 -0.05 9.06 9.12
C ILE A 88 -0.22 7.62 9.57
N LYS A 89 0.22 7.29 10.79
CA LYS A 89 -0.04 6.01 11.43
C LYS A 89 -1.36 6.06 12.21
N LEU A 90 -2.30 5.20 11.84
CA LEU A 90 -3.58 5.04 12.50
C LEU A 90 -3.41 4.32 13.85
N GLY A 91 -4.31 4.58 14.80
CA GLY A 91 -4.27 3.98 16.13
C GLY A 91 -4.54 2.47 16.14
N SER A 92 -5.21 1.97 15.11
CA SER A 92 -5.35 0.54 14.85
C SER A 92 -5.52 0.27 13.35
N PRO A 93 -5.14 -0.93 12.88
CA PRO A 93 -5.39 -1.35 11.51
C PRO A 93 -6.86 -1.30 11.09
N ILE A 94 -7.08 -1.17 9.79
CA ILE A 94 -8.36 -1.39 9.11
C ILE A 94 -8.27 -2.75 8.42
N THR A 95 -8.89 -3.77 9.04
CA THR A 95 -8.92 -5.12 8.50
C THR A 95 -9.57 -5.15 7.11
N GLY A 96 -8.87 -5.72 6.13
CA GLY A 96 -9.36 -5.82 4.75
C GLY A 96 -9.36 -4.48 3.99
N ALA A 97 -8.59 -3.48 4.45
CA ALA A 97 -8.41 -2.24 3.71
C ALA A 97 -7.89 -2.52 2.30
N ALA A 98 -8.57 -1.96 1.30
CA ALA A 98 -8.01 -1.85 -0.03
C ALA A 98 -6.90 -0.79 -0.02
N LEU A 99 -5.75 -1.14 -0.59
CA LEU A 99 -4.54 -0.34 -0.55
C LEU A 99 -4.18 0.16 -1.94
N LEU A 100 -3.49 1.29 -2.00
CA LEU A 100 -2.96 1.84 -3.24
C LEU A 100 -1.42 1.71 -3.24
N PRO A 101 -0.85 0.78 -4.02
CA PRO A 101 0.59 0.70 -4.20
C PRO A 101 1.16 1.99 -4.78
N ILE A 102 2.39 2.35 -4.41
CA ILE A 102 3.09 3.52 -4.95
C ILE A 102 3.94 3.15 -6.17
N ALA A 103 4.07 4.08 -7.10
CA ALA A 103 5.01 3.94 -8.21
C ALA A 103 6.44 4.00 -7.68
N THR A 104 7.26 3.02 -8.04
CA THR A 104 8.69 2.97 -7.68
C THR A 104 9.63 3.34 -8.84
N THR A 105 9.05 3.65 -9.99
CA THR A 105 9.77 3.99 -11.23
C THR A 105 9.06 5.12 -11.95
N SER A 106 9.81 5.96 -12.65
CA SER A 106 9.25 7.07 -13.44
C SER A 106 8.49 6.64 -14.71
N ALA A 107 8.44 5.34 -15.02
CA ALA A 107 7.71 4.79 -16.17
C ALA A 107 6.22 5.18 -16.18
N TYR A 108 5.66 5.54 -15.03
CA TYR A 108 4.25 5.88 -14.87
C TYR A 108 3.98 7.39 -14.87
N ASN A 109 5.01 8.24 -14.95
CA ASN A 109 4.91 9.69 -14.70
C ASN A 109 4.33 10.52 -15.85
N THR A 110 3.93 9.90 -16.97
CA THR A 110 3.42 10.61 -18.16
C THR A 110 2.09 10.04 -18.66
N GLY A 111 1.24 10.85 -19.30
CA GLY A 111 -0.05 10.42 -19.83
C GLY A 111 -1.22 10.92 -19.00
N VAL A 112 -2.30 10.13 -18.94
CA VAL A 112 -3.54 10.54 -18.25
C VAL A 112 -3.58 9.95 -16.84
N PHE A 113 -3.88 10.78 -15.86
CA PHE A 113 -4.05 10.38 -14.47
C PHE A 113 -5.48 10.55 -14.00
N THR A 114 -5.87 9.75 -13.01
CA THR A 114 -7.08 9.95 -12.24
C THR A 114 -6.72 10.60 -10.92
N VAL A 115 -7.49 11.63 -10.57
CA VAL A 115 -7.48 12.29 -9.26
C VAL A 115 -8.86 12.12 -8.64
N ALA A 116 -8.90 11.90 -7.33
CA ALA A 116 -10.15 11.71 -6.59
C ALA A 116 -10.07 12.34 -5.19
N GLY A 117 -11.20 12.80 -4.68
CA GLY A 117 -11.27 13.41 -3.35
C GLY A 117 -12.60 14.07 -3.01
N TRP A 118 -12.67 14.69 -1.83
CA TRP A 118 -13.85 15.38 -1.29
C TRP A 118 -13.67 16.90 -1.24
N GLY A 119 -12.70 17.46 -1.96
CA GLY A 119 -12.46 18.89 -1.99
C GLY A 119 -13.62 19.71 -2.56
N ALA A 120 -13.46 21.03 -2.50
CA ALA A 120 -14.44 22.06 -2.81
C ALA A 120 -14.73 22.21 -4.30
N THR A 121 -16.01 22.22 -4.70
CA THR A 121 -16.40 22.07 -6.12
C THR A 121 -16.17 23.27 -7.04
N ARG A 122 -15.54 24.30 -6.51
CA ARG A 122 -15.24 25.57 -7.14
C ARG A 122 -14.23 26.27 -6.24
N GLU A 123 -13.46 27.17 -6.83
CA GLU A 123 -12.52 27.98 -6.05
C GLU A 123 -13.23 28.72 -4.91
N GLY A 124 -12.73 28.59 -3.68
CA GLY A 124 -13.34 29.18 -2.48
C GLY A 124 -14.66 28.55 -2.04
N GLY A 125 -15.04 27.39 -2.59
CA GLY A 125 -16.24 26.66 -2.23
C GLY A 125 -16.10 25.80 -0.96
N SER A 126 -17.21 25.22 -0.50
CA SER A 126 -17.22 24.20 0.56
C SER A 126 -16.82 22.83 0.01
N GLN A 127 -16.15 22.01 0.82
CA GLN A 127 -15.85 20.61 0.50
C GLN A 127 -17.10 19.81 0.11
N SER A 128 -16.93 18.88 -0.83
CA SER A 128 -17.99 17.99 -1.28
C SER A 128 -18.30 16.94 -0.22
N ARG A 129 -19.59 16.63 -0.04
CA ARG A 129 -20.04 15.48 0.75
C ARG A 129 -19.70 14.15 0.07
N TYR A 130 -19.70 14.12 -1.26
CA TYR A 130 -19.51 12.93 -2.07
C TYR A 130 -18.10 12.88 -2.67
N LEU A 131 -17.52 11.68 -2.76
CA LEU A 131 -16.26 11.46 -3.44
C LEU A 131 -16.42 11.76 -4.94
N LEU A 132 -15.58 12.65 -5.45
CA LEU A 132 -15.54 13.02 -6.85
C LEU A 132 -14.24 12.50 -7.48
N LYS A 133 -14.27 12.36 -8.81
CA LYS A 133 -13.12 11.96 -9.64
C LYS A 133 -13.07 12.81 -10.90
N ALA A 134 -11.87 13.00 -11.45
CA ALA A 134 -11.73 13.27 -12.88
C ALA A 134 -10.33 12.93 -13.38
N ASN A 135 -10.15 13.13 -14.68
CA ASN A 135 -8.91 12.87 -15.37
C ASN A 135 -8.17 14.17 -15.65
N VAL A 136 -6.86 14.13 -15.42
CA VAL A 136 -5.92 15.22 -15.68
C VAL A 136 -4.80 14.71 -16.58
N ASP A 137 -4.32 15.58 -17.47
CA ASP A 137 -3.30 15.23 -18.45
C ASP A 137 -1.92 15.66 -17.92
N TYR A 138 -0.91 14.81 -18.11
CA TYR A 138 0.48 15.15 -17.84
C TYR A 138 0.92 16.40 -18.61
N ILE A 139 1.64 17.27 -17.94
CA ILE A 139 2.27 18.46 -18.51
C ILE A 139 3.75 18.40 -18.15
N ASP A 140 4.62 18.49 -19.16
CA ASP A 140 6.06 18.48 -18.93
C ASP A 140 6.53 19.73 -18.18
N ASP A 141 7.66 19.59 -17.46
CA ASP A 141 8.18 20.64 -16.59
C ASP A 141 8.44 21.96 -17.33
N THR A 142 8.84 21.91 -18.60
CA THR A 142 9.12 23.12 -19.38
C THR A 142 7.82 23.84 -19.70
N THR A 143 6.81 23.12 -20.17
CA THR A 143 5.48 23.67 -20.42
C THR A 143 4.87 24.23 -19.14
N CYS A 144 5.00 23.50 -18.02
CA CYS A 144 4.46 23.93 -16.72
C CYS A 144 5.11 25.23 -16.22
N LYS A 145 6.45 25.30 -16.22
CA LYS A 145 7.19 26.50 -15.80
C LYS A 145 6.87 27.74 -16.62
N ASN A 146 6.55 27.55 -17.90
CA ASN A 146 6.23 28.64 -18.82
C ASN A 146 4.73 29.03 -18.82
N SER A 147 3.87 28.26 -18.13
CA SER A 147 2.43 28.50 -18.14
C SER A 147 2.01 29.71 -17.29
N ASP A 148 2.64 29.91 -16.13
CA ASP A 148 2.41 31.05 -15.24
C ASP A 148 3.67 31.31 -14.37
N PRO A 149 4.02 32.58 -14.06
CA PRO A 149 5.16 32.90 -13.18
C PRO A 149 5.15 32.21 -11.82
N TYR A 150 3.98 31.80 -11.31
CA TYR A 150 3.84 31.02 -10.09
C TYR A 150 4.64 29.70 -10.12
N TYR A 151 4.82 29.08 -11.30
CA TYR A 151 5.51 27.80 -11.44
C TYR A 151 7.01 27.95 -11.69
N ALA A 152 7.59 29.16 -11.60
CA ALA A 152 9.02 29.38 -11.88
C ALA A 152 9.94 28.51 -11.00
N ASP A 153 9.53 28.25 -9.76
CA ASP A 153 10.28 27.49 -8.76
C ASP A 153 9.93 25.98 -8.75
N LEU A 154 9.15 25.49 -9.71
CA LEU A 154 8.84 24.06 -9.85
C LEU A 154 10.13 23.23 -9.84
N ILE A 155 10.19 22.20 -9.00
CA ILE A 155 11.37 21.37 -8.76
C ILE A 155 11.32 20.14 -9.67
N PRO A 156 12.08 20.10 -10.78
CA PRO A 156 12.06 18.98 -11.71
C PRO A 156 12.41 17.66 -11.02
N ALA A 157 11.77 16.58 -11.43
CA ALA A 157 11.88 15.24 -10.86
C ALA A 157 11.40 15.10 -9.39
N ALA A 158 11.11 16.17 -8.65
CA ALA A 158 10.45 16.09 -7.34
C ALA A 158 8.95 16.38 -7.45
N GLU A 159 8.54 17.11 -8.49
CA GLU A 159 7.18 17.58 -8.72
C GLU A 159 6.74 17.23 -10.15
N LEU A 160 5.45 16.90 -10.29
CA LEU A 160 4.77 16.64 -11.55
C LEU A 160 3.67 17.66 -11.76
N CYS A 161 3.54 18.18 -12.98
CA CYS A 161 2.40 18.98 -13.37
C CYS A 161 1.35 18.12 -14.10
N ALA A 162 0.09 18.28 -13.71
CA ALA A 162 -1.01 17.67 -14.43
C ALA A 162 -2.26 18.55 -14.37
N GLY A 163 -3.01 18.59 -15.47
CA GLY A 163 -4.23 19.37 -15.56
C GLY A 163 -4.70 19.50 -17.00
N LYS A 164 -5.60 20.45 -17.25
CA LYS A 164 -5.95 20.89 -18.61
C LYS A 164 -5.55 22.34 -18.77
N LEU A 165 -4.61 22.61 -19.68
CA LEU A 165 -4.13 23.98 -19.93
C LEU A 165 -5.26 24.91 -20.43
N ALA A 166 -6.26 24.37 -21.13
CA ALA A 166 -7.47 25.11 -21.52
C ALA A 166 -8.36 25.52 -20.31
N GLY A 167 -8.05 25.03 -19.11
CA GLY A 167 -8.88 25.18 -17.91
C GLY A 167 -10.08 24.23 -17.87
N GLY A 168 -10.95 24.45 -16.89
CA GLY A 168 -12.24 23.75 -16.75
C GLY A 168 -12.18 22.37 -16.09
N VAL A 169 -11.01 21.71 -16.00
CA VAL A 169 -10.80 20.50 -15.20
C VAL A 169 -9.46 20.54 -14.46
N ASP A 170 -9.52 20.47 -13.13
CA ASP A 170 -8.33 20.52 -12.25
C ASP A 170 -8.69 20.17 -10.81
N THR A 171 -7.72 19.71 -10.02
CA THR A 171 -7.84 19.59 -8.55
C THR A 171 -8.03 20.96 -7.89
N CYS A 172 -8.60 20.99 -6.68
CA CYS A 172 -9.06 22.22 -6.04
C CYS A 172 -9.09 22.03 -4.52
N GLN A 173 -9.28 23.11 -3.76
CA GLN A 173 -9.13 23.14 -2.30
C GLN A 173 -9.77 21.92 -1.62
N GLY A 174 -9.06 21.31 -0.67
CA GLY A 174 -9.57 20.16 0.09
C GLY A 174 -9.38 18.78 -0.53
N ASP A 175 -8.67 18.69 -1.67
CA ASP A 175 -8.06 17.44 -2.16
C ASP A 175 -6.56 17.33 -1.81
N SER A 176 -5.99 18.39 -1.22
CA SER A 176 -4.60 18.42 -0.72
C SER A 176 -4.20 17.12 -0.03
N GLY A 177 -3.07 16.56 -0.42
CA GLY A 177 -2.59 15.26 0.08
C GLY A 177 -3.28 14.02 -0.50
N GLY A 178 -4.33 14.18 -1.32
CA GLY A 178 -4.98 13.09 -2.03
C GLY A 178 -4.07 12.45 -3.10
N PRO A 179 -4.36 11.21 -3.50
CA PRO A 179 -3.58 10.51 -4.50
C PRO A 179 -3.91 10.98 -5.93
N MET A 180 -2.89 11.09 -6.76
CA MET A 180 -2.99 11.04 -8.21
C MET A 180 -2.48 9.68 -8.68
N PHE A 181 -3.27 8.95 -9.46
CA PHE A 181 -3.01 7.55 -9.75
C PHE A 181 -3.43 7.16 -11.17
N ARG A 182 -2.89 6.05 -11.66
CA ARG A 182 -3.24 5.48 -12.97
C ARG A 182 -3.12 3.97 -12.95
N ARG A 183 -3.48 3.32 -14.05
CA ARG A 183 -3.23 1.88 -14.22
C ARG A 183 -1.82 1.61 -14.71
N ASP A 184 -1.19 0.59 -14.14
CA ASP A 184 0.07 0.00 -14.60
C ASP A 184 -0.13 -0.88 -15.84
N ASN A 185 0.94 -1.48 -16.34
CA ASN A 185 0.89 -2.36 -17.52
C ASN A 185 0.06 -3.64 -17.31
N ASN A 186 -0.19 -4.03 -16.06
CA ASN A 186 -1.02 -5.18 -15.70
C ASN A 186 -2.47 -4.78 -15.42
N GLY A 187 -2.81 -3.49 -15.57
CA GLY A 187 -4.13 -2.95 -15.30
C GLY A 187 -4.41 -2.67 -13.81
N ALA A 188 -3.43 -2.85 -12.92
CA ALA A 188 -3.56 -2.54 -11.49
C ALA A 188 -3.36 -1.04 -11.23
N TRP A 189 -4.01 -0.50 -10.20
CA TRP A 189 -3.86 0.91 -9.84
C TRP A 189 -2.54 1.16 -9.11
N VAL A 190 -1.88 2.26 -9.45
CA VAL A 190 -0.64 2.71 -8.82
C VAL A 190 -0.69 4.22 -8.56
N GLN A 191 -0.28 4.66 -7.37
CA GLN A 191 -0.14 6.07 -7.02
C GLN A 191 1.12 6.66 -7.66
N VAL A 192 0.93 7.69 -8.48
CA VAL A 192 2.00 8.38 -9.20
C VAL A 192 2.31 9.74 -8.59
N GLY A 193 1.29 10.38 -7.98
CA GLY A 193 1.43 11.69 -7.37
C GLY A 193 0.69 11.84 -6.05
N ILE A 194 1.03 12.90 -5.32
CA ILE A 194 0.30 13.41 -4.15
C ILE A 194 -0.05 14.86 -4.43
N VAL A 195 -1.33 15.24 -4.33
CA VAL A 195 -1.79 16.63 -4.56
C VAL A 195 -1.05 17.58 -3.61
N SER A 196 -0.27 18.52 -4.15
CA SER A 196 0.62 19.41 -3.39
C SER A 196 0.11 20.85 -3.40
N HIS A 197 0.27 21.55 -4.52
CA HIS A 197 -0.10 22.97 -4.64
C HIS A 197 -0.57 23.32 -6.07
N GLY A 198 -0.99 24.57 -6.27
CA GLY A 198 -1.48 25.09 -7.55
C GLY A 198 -1.99 26.53 -7.41
N ASN A 199 -2.09 27.25 -8.53
CA ASN A 199 -2.55 28.63 -8.55
C ASN A 199 -4.04 28.74 -8.95
N GLY A 200 -4.91 28.65 -7.95
CA GLY A 200 -6.36 28.62 -8.14
C GLY A 200 -6.86 27.22 -8.49
N CYS A 201 -8.07 27.12 -9.03
CA CYS A 201 -8.65 25.84 -9.45
C CYS A 201 -9.15 25.94 -10.89
N ALA A 202 -8.65 25.09 -11.78
CA ALA A 202 -9.14 24.92 -13.15
C ALA A 202 -9.13 26.20 -13.99
N ARG A 203 -8.23 27.12 -13.66
CA ARG A 203 -7.99 28.30 -14.47
C ARG A 203 -7.17 27.88 -15.71
N PRO A 204 -7.38 28.52 -16.87
CA PRO A 204 -6.47 28.35 -18.00
C PRO A 204 -5.02 28.60 -17.56
N ASP A 205 -4.09 27.82 -18.12
CA ASP A 205 -2.65 27.90 -17.87
C ASP A 205 -2.21 27.72 -16.41
N ASN A 206 -3.08 27.19 -15.54
CA ASN A 206 -2.77 26.94 -14.13
C ASN A 206 -2.99 25.46 -13.78
N PRO A 207 -2.05 24.58 -14.13
CA PRO A 207 -2.16 23.16 -13.78
C PRO A 207 -1.93 22.91 -12.28
N GLY A 208 -2.40 21.76 -11.80
CA GLY A 208 -2.06 21.28 -10.47
C GLY A 208 -0.63 20.75 -10.41
N VAL A 209 0.04 20.96 -9.28
CA VAL A 209 1.35 20.39 -8.98
C VAL A 209 1.20 19.29 -7.93
N TYR A 210 1.88 18.17 -8.20
CA TYR A 210 1.84 16.96 -7.41
C TYR A 210 3.26 16.57 -7.01
N THR A 211 3.47 16.05 -5.80
CA THR A 211 4.74 15.41 -5.46
C THR A 211 4.94 14.17 -6.32
N GLU A 212 6.09 14.04 -7.00
CA GLU A 212 6.47 12.87 -7.79
C GLU A 212 6.76 11.66 -6.89
N VAL A 213 5.84 10.71 -6.82
CA VAL A 213 5.95 9.59 -5.87
C VAL A 213 7.14 8.68 -6.17
N SER A 214 7.48 8.46 -7.45
CA SER A 214 8.60 7.61 -7.85
C SER A 214 9.94 8.08 -7.29
N THR A 215 10.15 9.39 -7.21
CA THR A 215 11.39 9.98 -6.69
C THR A 215 11.56 9.75 -5.20
N PHE A 216 10.45 9.77 -4.44
CA PHE A 216 10.46 9.55 -2.99
C PHE A 216 10.13 8.12 -2.59
N ALA A 217 9.94 7.19 -3.54
CA ALA A 217 9.45 5.85 -3.27
C ALA A 217 10.30 5.08 -2.24
N ALA A 218 11.62 5.17 -2.33
CA ALA A 218 12.52 4.53 -1.38
C ALA A 218 12.34 5.09 0.04
N ALA A 219 12.23 6.41 0.18
CA ALA A 219 12.04 7.07 1.47
C ALA A 219 10.64 6.80 2.06
N ILE A 220 9.60 6.83 1.23
CA ILE A 220 8.21 6.49 1.63
C ILE A 220 8.16 5.03 2.11
N ASN A 221 8.76 4.10 1.38
CA ASN A 221 8.79 2.69 1.75
C ASN A 221 9.59 2.46 3.05
N GLN A 222 10.74 3.11 3.21
CA GLN A 222 11.52 3.01 4.45
C GLN A 222 10.73 3.56 5.64
N ALA A 223 10.12 4.75 5.51
CA ALA A 223 9.30 5.33 6.57
C ALA A 223 8.09 4.44 6.91
N ALA A 224 7.46 3.82 5.90
CA ALA A 224 6.37 2.87 6.11
C ALA A 224 6.83 1.61 6.87
N ALA A 225 8.01 1.08 6.53
CA ALA A 225 8.61 -0.06 7.21
C ALA A 225 8.93 0.27 8.68
N ASP A 226 9.51 1.44 8.95
CA ASP A 226 9.89 1.89 10.30
C ASP A 226 8.66 2.12 11.21
N LEU A 227 7.57 2.64 10.64
CA LEU A 227 6.34 2.89 11.38
C LEU A 227 5.53 1.62 11.67
N GLY A 228 5.77 0.55 10.93
CA GLY A 228 4.95 -0.66 10.98
C GLY A 228 3.52 -0.43 10.48
N GLY A 229 2.73 -1.51 10.47
CA GLY A 229 1.48 -1.62 9.72
C GLY A 229 1.65 -2.72 8.69
N THR A 230 0.64 -3.56 8.51
CA THR A 230 0.73 -4.59 7.47
C THR A 230 0.55 -3.88 6.13
N GLN A 231 1.66 -3.69 5.41
CA GLN A 231 1.63 -3.60 3.93
C GLN A 231 0.68 -4.69 3.43
N PRO A 232 0.02 -4.53 2.25
CA PRO A 232 -0.89 -5.56 1.73
C PRO A 232 -0.24 -6.91 2.00
N PRO A 233 -0.95 -7.92 2.56
CA PRO A 233 -0.33 -9.20 2.86
C PRO A 233 0.48 -9.55 1.63
N GLY A 234 1.82 -9.44 1.72
CA GLY A 234 2.59 -9.32 0.48
C GLY A 234 2.36 -10.59 -0.28
N LYS A 235 2.39 -10.47 -1.61
CA LYS A 235 1.81 -11.44 -2.56
C LYS A 235 1.68 -12.83 -1.93
N VAL A 236 0.43 -13.24 -1.71
CA VAL A 236 0.15 -14.53 -1.10
C VAL A 236 0.28 -15.59 -2.18
N PHE A 237 1.08 -16.60 -1.89
CA PHE A 237 1.20 -17.79 -2.74
C PHE A 237 0.86 -19.00 -1.88
N GLU A 238 -0.05 -19.84 -2.37
CA GLU A 238 -0.57 -20.96 -1.61
C GLU A 238 -0.58 -22.24 -2.43
N ASN A 239 -0.58 -23.36 -1.72
CA ASN A 239 -0.84 -24.68 -2.25
C ASN A 239 -1.94 -25.30 -1.38
N LEU A 240 -3.02 -25.73 -2.03
CA LEU A 240 -4.21 -26.31 -1.42
C LEU A 240 -4.33 -27.82 -1.71
N ASP A 241 -3.30 -28.42 -2.30
CA ASP A 241 -3.25 -29.84 -2.61
C ASP A 241 -2.83 -30.63 -1.38
N ASN A 242 -3.56 -31.72 -1.15
CA ASN A 242 -3.25 -32.62 -0.05
C ASN A 242 -1.96 -33.39 -0.31
N VAL A 243 -1.05 -33.38 0.67
CA VAL A 243 0.17 -34.21 0.66
C VAL A 243 0.18 -35.12 1.88
N THR A 244 -0.01 -36.41 1.67
CA THR A 244 0.01 -37.42 2.74
C THR A 244 1.37 -37.44 3.44
N ILE A 245 1.35 -37.41 4.78
CA ILE A 245 2.52 -37.53 5.62
C ILE A 245 2.59 -38.99 6.11
N PRO A 246 3.65 -39.75 5.77
CA PRO A 246 3.81 -41.12 6.25
C PRO A 246 4.20 -41.14 7.74
N ASP A 247 3.56 -42.02 8.50
CA ASP A 247 3.86 -42.30 9.92
C ASP A 247 5.32 -42.74 10.10
N ALA A 248 6.05 -42.12 11.02
CA ALA A 248 7.49 -42.31 11.25
C ALA A 248 8.35 -42.37 9.96
N GLY A 249 7.94 -41.67 8.90
CA GLY A 249 8.44 -41.88 7.54
C GLY A 249 9.46 -40.86 7.06
N ALA A 250 9.78 -40.95 5.76
CA ALA A 250 10.57 -39.93 5.07
C ALA A 250 9.81 -38.61 5.00
N ALA A 251 10.54 -37.48 5.06
CA ALA A 251 9.95 -36.16 4.90
C ALA A 251 9.28 -36.00 3.53
N VAL A 252 8.11 -35.37 3.52
CA VAL A 252 7.36 -35.02 2.32
C VAL A 252 7.49 -33.54 2.01
N TYR A 253 7.23 -33.18 0.76
CA TYR A 253 7.38 -31.81 0.25
C TYR A 253 6.09 -31.37 -0.45
N SER A 254 5.59 -30.19 -0.09
CA SER A 254 4.56 -29.47 -0.85
C SER A 254 5.18 -28.19 -1.41
N ASN A 255 4.91 -27.89 -2.69
CA ASN A 255 5.59 -26.82 -3.41
C ASN A 255 4.67 -25.63 -3.65
N VAL A 256 5.22 -24.42 -3.56
CA VAL A 256 4.57 -23.16 -3.97
C VAL A 256 5.52 -22.40 -4.88
N THR A 257 5.04 -22.02 -6.07
CA THR A 257 5.81 -21.18 -7.00
C THR A 257 5.53 -19.71 -6.75
N VAL A 258 6.56 -18.99 -6.32
CA VAL A 258 6.53 -17.55 -6.07
C VAL A 258 7.01 -16.82 -7.32
N SER A 259 6.19 -15.90 -7.84
CA SER A 259 6.53 -15.11 -9.02
C SER A 259 6.12 -13.64 -8.88
N GLY A 260 6.90 -12.75 -9.49
CA GLY A 260 6.65 -11.31 -9.45
C GLY A 260 6.95 -10.66 -8.09
N VAL A 261 7.72 -11.30 -7.21
CA VAL A 261 8.31 -10.65 -6.02
C VAL A 261 9.78 -10.38 -6.35
N THR A 262 10.11 -9.12 -6.62
CA THR A 262 11.48 -8.72 -6.99
C THR A 262 12.38 -8.64 -5.75
N GLY A 263 13.63 -9.11 -5.87
CA GLY A 263 14.62 -9.06 -4.79
C GLY A 263 14.53 -10.26 -3.85
N ASN A 264 14.96 -10.05 -2.59
CA ASN A 264 14.96 -11.07 -1.56
C ASN A 264 13.62 -11.12 -0.80
N ALA A 265 13.33 -12.25 -0.15
CA ALA A 265 12.20 -12.41 0.75
C ALA A 265 12.34 -11.47 1.97
N PRO A 266 11.26 -11.13 2.69
CA PRO A 266 11.37 -10.31 3.89
C PRO A 266 11.97 -11.09 5.08
N SER A 267 12.52 -10.37 6.05
CA SER A 267 12.93 -10.94 7.35
C SER A 267 11.74 -11.36 8.23
N THR A 268 10.53 -11.04 7.80
CA THR A 268 9.26 -11.29 8.48
C THR A 268 8.33 -12.19 7.67
N LEU A 269 8.87 -12.99 6.73
CA LEU A 269 8.12 -13.87 5.85
C LEU A 269 7.14 -14.74 6.66
N LYS A 270 5.86 -14.69 6.30
CA LYS A 270 4.85 -15.47 7.01
C LYS A 270 4.63 -16.81 6.33
N VAL A 271 4.67 -17.87 7.13
CA VAL A 271 4.42 -19.25 6.70
C VAL A 271 3.13 -19.72 7.39
N GLY A 272 2.01 -19.62 6.68
CA GLY A 272 0.74 -20.15 7.15
C GLY A 272 0.65 -21.63 6.83
N VAL A 273 0.35 -22.47 7.82
CA VAL A 273 0.20 -23.91 7.64
C VAL A 273 -1.17 -24.36 8.14
N ASP A 274 -1.78 -25.27 7.38
CA ASP A 274 -2.91 -26.08 7.78
C ASP A 274 -2.55 -27.55 7.52
N ILE A 275 -2.19 -28.25 8.58
CA ILE A 275 -1.80 -29.66 8.54
C ILE A 275 -2.76 -30.43 9.43
N LYS A 276 -3.42 -31.45 8.89
CA LYS A 276 -4.23 -32.36 9.69
C LYS A 276 -3.33 -33.47 10.23
N HIS A 277 -3.33 -33.67 11.54
CA HIS A 277 -2.54 -34.69 12.21
C HIS A 277 -3.18 -35.06 13.54
N THR A 278 -3.17 -36.33 13.91
CA THR A 278 -3.75 -36.80 15.17
C THR A 278 -2.94 -36.37 16.39
N TYR A 279 -1.61 -36.22 16.23
CA TYR A 279 -0.71 -35.72 17.28
C TYR A 279 0.30 -34.72 16.71
N SER A 280 0.10 -33.41 16.88
CA SER A 280 0.97 -32.38 16.27
C SER A 280 2.41 -32.36 16.81
N GLY A 281 2.62 -32.97 17.98
CA GLY A 281 3.91 -33.10 18.62
C GLY A 281 4.94 -33.82 17.75
N ASP A 282 4.53 -34.73 16.87
CA ASP A 282 5.49 -35.54 16.11
C ASP A 282 6.03 -34.83 14.89
N LEU A 283 5.38 -33.73 14.48
CA LEU A 283 5.73 -33.03 13.26
C LEU A 283 6.94 -32.13 13.44
N VAL A 284 7.94 -32.34 12.59
CA VAL A 284 8.98 -31.37 12.24
C VAL A 284 8.59 -30.69 10.94
N ILE A 285 8.61 -29.35 10.93
CA ILE A 285 8.25 -28.53 9.77
C ILE A 285 9.41 -27.61 9.46
N ASP A 286 9.89 -27.66 8.21
CA ASP A 286 10.90 -26.76 7.66
C ASP A 286 10.34 -26.04 6.43
N LEU A 287 10.67 -24.76 6.29
CA LEU A 287 10.53 -24.05 5.03
C LEU A 287 11.83 -24.20 4.24
N VAL A 288 11.74 -24.56 2.96
CA VAL A 288 12.87 -24.69 2.05
C VAL A 288 12.80 -23.61 0.98
N ALA A 289 13.83 -22.78 0.91
CA ALA A 289 13.98 -21.70 -0.06
C ALA A 289 14.34 -22.23 -1.46
N PRO A 290 14.23 -21.40 -2.52
CA PRO A 290 14.53 -21.80 -3.90
C PRO A 290 15.97 -22.27 -4.12
N ASP A 291 16.91 -21.74 -3.35
CA ASP A 291 18.33 -22.12 -3.38
C ASP A 291 18.63 -23.43 -2.62
N GLY A 292 17.64 -23.97 -1.88
CA GLY A 292 17.75 -25.16 -1.05
C GLY A 292 18.02 -24.90 0.44
N SER A 293 18.22 -23.65 0.85
CA SER A 293 18.38 -23.26 2.26
C SER A 293 17.13 -23.60 3.07
N THR A 294 17.32 -24.09 4.30
CA THR A 294 16.23 -24.59 5.15
C THR A 294 16.06 -23.81 6.44
N TYR A 295 14.81 -23.51 6.78
CA TYR A 295 14.42 -22.73 7.95
C TYR A 295 13.47 -23.54 8.83
N ARG A 296 13.87 -23.82 10.09
CA ARG A 296 13.03 -24.55 11.04
C ARG A 296 11.81 -23.72 11.42
N VAL A 297 10.62 -24.19 11.05
CA VAL A 297 9.33 -23.56 11.36
C VAL A 297 8.77 -24.11 12.67
N LYS A 298 8.83 -25.44 12.86
CA LYS A 298 8.35 -26.13 14.06
C LYS A 298 9.23 -27.34 14.37
N ASN A 299 9.61 -27.50 15.64
CA ASN A 299 10.23 -28.72 16.17
C ASN A 299 9.18 -29.73 16.63
N SER A 300 9.56 -31.01 16.69
CA SER A 300 8.78 -32.00 17.42
C SER A 300 8.72 -31.64 18.92
N SER A 301 7.66 -32.07 19.59
CA SER A 301 7.37 -31.77 20.99
C SER A 301 6.37 -32.80 21.56
N ASN A 302 6.08 -32.73 22.85
CA ASN A 302 5.08 -33.60 23.50
C ASN A 302 3.65 -33.04 23.40
N SER A 303 3.32 -32.35 22.30
CA SER A 303 2.02 -31.70 22.13
C SER A 303 0.99 -32.66 21.55
N SER A 304 0.02 -33.06 22.37
CA SER A 304 -1.12 -33.88 21.93
C SER A 304 -2.23 -33.10 21.23
N THR A 305 -2.04 -31.79 21.00
CA THR A 305 -3.01 -30.98 20.27
C THR A 305 -3.12 -31.53 18.84
N PRO A 306 -4.33 -31.85 18.35
CA PRO A 306 -4.50 -32.28 16.97
C PRO A 306 -4.31 -31.10 16.02
N ASN A 307 -3.79 -31.40 14.83
CA ASN A 307 -3.56 -30.47 13.73
C ASN A 307 -2.54 -29.36 14.04
N VAL A 308 -2.00 -28.76 12.97
CA VAL A 308 -1.19 -27.55 13.05
C VAL A 308 -1.82 -26.51 12.13
N VAL A 309 -2.65 -25.64 12.71
CA VAL A 309 -3.31 -24.54 12.01
C VAL A 309 -2.82 -23.22 12.60
N THR A 310 -1.77 -22.67 12.04
CA THR A 310 -1.12 -21.46 12.58
C THR A 310 -0.27 -20.75 11.53
N THR A 311 0.25 -19.58 11.86
CA THR A 311 1.15 -18.82 11.00
C THR A 311 2.45 -18.52 11.74
N TYR A 312 3.56 -18.94 11.16
CA TYR A 312 4.91 -18.70 11.66
C TYR A 312 5.56 -17.51 10.96
N THR A 313 6.59 -16.94 11.58
CA THR A 313 7.41 -15.88 10.98
C THR A 313 8.83 -16.42 10.81
N VAL A 314 9.36 -16.35 9.59
CA VAL A 314 10.70 -16.81 9.23
C VAL A 314 11.50 -15.63 8.72
N ASN A 315 12.75 -15.51 9.18
CA ASN A 315 13.69 -14.57 8.60
C ASN A 315 14.38 -15.21 7.39
N ALA A 316 13.92 -14.88 6.20
CA ALA A 316 14.47 -15.37 4.94
C ALA A 316 15.09 -14.24 4.10
N SER A 317 15.58 -13.16 4.73
CA SER A 317 16.06 -11.98 4.01
C SER A 317 17.32 -12.18 3.15
N SER A 318 18.00 -13.31 3.32
CA SER A 318 19.09 -13.75 2.44
C SER A 318 18.61 -14.40 1.14
N GLU A 319 17.34 -14.80 1.06
CA GLU A 319 16.83 -15.65 -0.01
C GLU A 319 16.19 -14.85 -1.12
N VAL A 320 16.47 -15.19 -2.39
CA VAL A 320 15.73 -14.64 -3.53
C VAL A 320 14.27 -15.06 -3.43
N ALA A 321 13.34 -14.10 -3.51
CA ALA A 321 11.92 -14.36 -3.30
C ALA A 321 11.31 -15.19 -4.43
N ASN A 322 11.60 -14.85 -5.69
CA ASN A 322 11.09 -15.59 -6.85
C ASN A 322 11.71 -16.99 -6.94
N GLY A 323 10.86 -17.99 -7.11
CA GLY A 323 11.29 -19.38 -7.26
C GLY A 323 10.31 -20.35 -6.62
N THR A 324 10.69 -21.62 -6.58
CA THR A 324 9.90 -22.67 -5.95
C THR A 324 10.30 -22.81 -4.49
N TRP A 325 9.41 -22.39 -3.60
CA TRP A 325 9.50 -22.65 -2.17
C TRP A 325 8.82 -23.97 -1.83
N ARG A 326 9.30 -24.64 -0.79
CA ARG A 326 8.75 -25.94 -0.40
C ARG A 326 8.51 -26.00 1.10
N LEU A 327 7.35 -26.49 1.50
CA LEU A 327 7.11 -26.90 2.88
C LEU A 327 7.54 -28.35 3.01
N LYS A 328 8.57 -28.59 3.84
CA LYS A 328 9.04 -29.92 4.18
C LYS A 328 8.43 -30.31 5.52
N VAL A 329 7.67 -31.40 5.53
CA VAL A 329 7.03 -31.92 6.75
C VAL A 329 7.45 -33.36 6.96
N GLN A 330 7.81 -33.69 8.20
CA GLN A 330 8.15 -35.05 8.59
C GLN A 330 7.47 -35.37 9.91
N ASP A 331 6.80 -36.52 9.95
CA ASP A 331 6.47 -37.19 11.19
C ASP A 331 7.68 -38.03 11.62
N VAL A 332 8.20 -37.74 12.81
CA VAL A 332 9.40 -38.42 13.34
C VAL A 332 9.07 -39.48 14.40
N TYR A 333 7.81 -39.69 14.75
CA TYR A 333 7.37 -40.73 15.67
C TYR A 333 6.32 -41.63 15.02
N SER A 334 6.06 -42.77 15.65
CA SER A 334 5.11 -43.78 15.16
C SER A 334 3.72 -43.59 15.78
N GLN A 335 2.68 -44.11 15.13
CA GLN A 335 1.28 -44.29 15.56
C GLN A 335 0.30 -43.22 15.06
N ASP A 336 0.82 -42.12 14.52
CA ASP A 336 0.02 -40.99 14.12
C ASP A 336 0.13 -40.79 12.61
N THR A 337 -0.95 -40.30 12.00
CA THR A 337 -0.97 -40.08 10.55
C THR A 337 -1.63 -38.75 10.26
N GLY A 338 -1.30 -38.20 9.09
CA GLY A 338 -1.90 -36.98 8.65
C GLY A 338 -1.51 -36.58 7.25
N TYR A 339 -1.81 -35.34 6.92
CA TYR A 339 -1.50 -34.77 5.62
C TYR A 339 -1.45 -33.25 5.72
N ILE A 340 -0.64 -32.64 4.85
CA ILE A 340 -0.69 -31.21 4.60
C ILE A 340 -1.99 -30.94 3.86
N ASP A 341 -2.89 -30.12 4.40
CA ASP A 341 -4.18 -29.75 3.80
C ASP A 341 -4.02 -28.50 2.94
N ALA A 342 -3.35 -27.49 3.49
CA ALA A 342 -2.97 -26.29 2.77
C ALA A 342 -1.76 -25.60 3.43
N TRP A 343 -1.05 -24.79 2.66
CA TRP A 343 -0.10 -23.84 3.23
C TRP A 343 0.10 -22.64 2.31
N ARG A 344 0.60 -21.55 2.89
CA ARG A 344 0.84 -20.30 2.15
C ARG A 344 2.07 -19.57 2.63
N LEU A 345 2.67 -18.82 1.71
CA LEU A 345 3.64 -17.78 1.98
C LEU A 345 2.99 -16.41 1.79
N THR A 346 3.33 -15.48 2.68
CA THR A 346 2.95 -14.07 2.56
C THR A 346 4.24 -13.25 2.66
N PHE A 347 4.62 -12.66 1.53
CA PHE A 347 5.84 -11.87 1.35
C PHE A 347 5.68 -10.44 1.87
#